data_AF-A0A183TDR9-F1
#
_entry.id   AF-A0A183TDR9-F1
#
_cell.length_a   1.000
_cell.length_b   1.000
_cell.length_c   1.000
_cell.angle_alpha   90.00
_cell.angle_beta   90.00
_cell.angle_gamma   90.00
#
_symmetry.space_group_name_H-M   'P 1'
#
loop_
_entity.id
_entity.type
_entity.pdbx_description
1 polymer ?
#
loop_
_entity_poly.entity_id
_entity_poly.type
_entity_poly.pdbx_seq_one_letter_code
_entity_poly.pdbx_strand_id
1 'polypeptide(L)'
;MAPLQDFHDRYRRFIHRTADKIRLTKHTVVTQLIAETLGTLLLIFYGDGSGAQNFLGSSKLNQFLTVSLGWGAAVSVAIIVTGKACPAILNPAIAVSNTMIGGLRWSLLPAYILLEFVGAYLGAGLLLAVYNTKIAEYAMKYDGGQYLTNTTGGIFVAAKGSSLGVAVMDQIVTTAILVFGIYAITEDRLVKKSPYATPAVVGMVVYLAVGTYTANASSALNPARDFGPRLLLLSTCKSSRNCNG
;
A
#
# COMPACT_ATOMS: atom_id res chain seq x y z
N MET A 1 -16.72 -44.47 28.07
CA MET A 1 -15.68 -43.46 27.76
C MET A 1 -15.25 -43.42 26.28
N ALA A 2 -15.27 -44.54 25.55
CA ALA A 2 -14.88 -44.61 24.12
C ALA A 2 -15.66 -43.75 23.09
N PRO A 3 -16.99 -43.51 23.21
CA PRO A 3 -17.75 -42.79 22.17
C PRO A 3 -17.38 -41.30 22.03
N LEU A 4 -16.96 -40.69 23.14
CA LEU A 4 -16.61 -39.26 23.19
C LEU A 4 -15.23 -39.00 22.57
N GLN A 5 -14.29 -39.92 22.74
CA GLN A 5 -12.96 -39.86 22.09
C GLN A 5 -13.09 -40.02 20.56
N ASP A 6 -13.90 -40.98 20.09
CA ASP A 6 -14.12 -41.19 18.65
C ASP A 6 -14.80 -39.99 17.97
N PHE A 7 -15.74 -39.32 18.65
CA PHE A 7 -16.31 -38.05 18.18
C PHE A 7 -15.24 -36.94 18.09
N HIS A 8 -14.42 -36.78 19.13
CA HIS A 8 -13.37 -35.76 19.18
C HIS A 8 -12.33 -35.97 18.07
N ASP A 9 -11.95 -37.22 17.81
CA ASP A 9 -10.99 -37.57 16.75
C ASP A 9 -11.57 -37.38 15.34
N ARG A 10 -12.87 -37.64 15.15
CA ARG A 10 -13.56 -37.30 13.89
C ARG A 10 -13.62 -35.79 13.67
N TYR A 11 -13.98 -35.02 14.71
CA TYR A 11 -14.02 -33.56 14.65
C TYR A 11 -12.65 -32.95 14.36
N ARG A 12 -11.60 -33.44 15.02
CA ARG A 12 -10.21 -32.99 14.80
C ARG A 12 -9.74 -33.28 13.38
N ARG A 13 -10.02 -34.48 12.85
CA ARG A 13 -9.69 -34.84 11.46
C ARG A 13 -10.45 -34.01 10.44
N PHE A 14 -11.72 -33.67 10.71
CA PHE A 14 -12.51 -32.78 9.87
C PHE A 14 -11.91 -31.37 9.85
N ILE A 15 -11.58 -30.80 11.03
CA ILE A 15 -10.91 -29.50 11.12
C ILE A 15 -9.58 -29.54 10.39
N HIS A 16 -8.72 -30.55 10.61
CA HIS A 16 -7.42 -30.62 9.93
C HIS A 16 -7.56 -30.76 8.42
N ARG A 17 -8.49 -31.57 7.91
CA ARG A 17 -8.74 -31.65 6.45
C ARG A 17 -9.25 -30.34 5.87
N THR A 18 -10.15 -29.66 6.59
CA THR A 18 -10.69 -28.37 6.15
C THR A 18 -9.62 -27.28 6.23
N ALA A 19 -8.84 -27.26 7.31
CA ALA A 19 -7.70 -26.38 7.49
C ALA A 19 -6.60 -26.64 6.45
N ASP A 20 -6.31 -27.88 6.09
CA ASP A 20 -5.31 -28.22 5.07
C ASP A 20 -5.78 -27.82 3.65
N LYS A 21 -7.09 -27.87 3.38
CA LYS A 21 -7.67 -27.30 2.16
C LYS A 21 -7.58 -25.77 2.15
N ILE A 22 -7.80 -25.12 3.29
CA ILE A 22 -7.75 -23.65 3.43
C ILE A 22 -6.31 -23.13 3.50
N ARG A 23 -5.36 -23.92 4.01
CA ARG A 23 -4.01 -23.47 4.36
C ARG A 23 -3.17 -22.99 3.19
N LEU A 24 -3.62 -23.17 1.94
CA LEU A 24 -2.93 -22.78 0.71
C LEU A 24 -1.42 -23.13 0.68
N THR A 25 -0.97 -24.05 1.54
CA THR A 25 0.45 -24.40 1.73
C THR A 25 1.02 -25.07 0.49
N LYS A 26 0.15 -25.69 -0.31
CA LYS A 26 0.48 -26.29 -1.61
C LYS A 26 0.49 -25.28 -2.77
N HIS A 27 -0.08 -24.09 -2.57
CA HIS A 27 -0.21 -23.04 -3.58
C HIS A 27 0.56 -21.78 -3.17
N THR A 28 1.88 -21.91 -3.08
CA THR A 28 2.78 -20.84 -2.61
C THR A 28 2.60 -19.53 -3.39
N VAL A 29 2.48 -19.59 -4.72
CA VAL A 29 2.26 -18.40 -5.55
C VAL A 29 0.94 -17.69 -5.21
N VAL A 30 -0.14 -18.45 -5.02
CA VAL A 30 -1.45 -17.87 -4.66
C VAL A 30 -1.37 -17.20 -3.29
N THR A 31 -0.75 -17.87 -2.31
CA THR A 31 -0.51 -17.32 -0.97
C THR A 31 0.30 -16.03 -1.04
N GLN A 32 1.35 -16.00 -1.87
CA GLN A 32 2.18 -14.81 -2.05
C GLN A 32 1.37 -13.65 -2.62
N LEU A 33 0.60 -13.89 -3.70
CA LEU A 33 -0.21 -12.85 -4.35
C LEU A 33 -1.31 -12.30 -3.44
N ILE A 34 -1.97 -13.16 -2.65
CA ILE A 34 -2.94 -12.71 -1.64
C ILE A 34 -2.25 -11.85 -0.58
N ALA A 35 -1.08 -12.27 -0.10
CA ALA A 35 -0.33 -11.53 0.90
C ALA A 35 0.18 -10.17 0.36
N GLU A 36 0.62 -10.09 -0.90
CA GLU A 36 0.96 -8.81 -1.55
C GLU A 36 -0.27 -7.89 -1.62
N THR A 37 -1.43 -8.43 -2.05
CA THR A 37 -2.69 -7.66 -2.10
C THR A 37 -3.05 -7.09 -0.72
N LEU A 38 -2.99 -7.92 0.32
CA LEU A 38 -3.31 -7.52 1.69
C LEU A 38 -2.27 -6.53 2.25
N GLY A 39 -0.99 -6.70 1.92
CA GLY A 39 0.06 -5.79 2.34
C GLY A 39 -0.11 -4.42 1.69
N THR A 40 -0.44 -4.37 0.40
CA THR A 40 -0.70 -3.10 -0.29
C THR A 40 -1.98 -2.45 0.23
N LEU A 41 -3.01 -3.25 0.56
CA LEU A 41 -4.21 -2.75 1.24
C LEU A 41 -3.85 -2.06 2.55
N LEU A 42 -3.06 -2.71 3.42
CA LEU A 42 -2.65 -2.13 4.71
C LEU A 42 -1.79 -0.87 4.52
N LEU A 43 -0.86 -0.90 3.56
CA LEU A 43 -0.04 0.24 3.18
C LEU A 43 -0.91 1.45 2.84
N ILE A 44 -1.89 1.28 1.95
CA ILE A 44 -2.76 2.38 1.52
C ILE A 44 -3.71 2.80 2.64
N PHE A 45 -4.33 1.85 3.34
CA PHE A 45 -5.27 2.15 4.42
C PHE A 45 -4.63 3.03 5.51
N TYR A 46 -3.44 2.68 5.99
CA TYR A 46 -2.76 3.46 7.02
C TYR A 46 -2.06 4.71 6.46
N GLY A 47 -1.45 4.62 5.27
CA GLY A 47 -0.78 5.73 4.61
C GLY A 47 -1.74 6.87 4.30
N ASP A 48 -2.79 6.59 3.54
CA ASP A 48 -3.85 7.56 3.22
C ASP A 48 -4.60 7.98 4.50
N GLY A 49 -4.73 7.11 5.50
CA GLY A 49 -5.33 7.45 6.79
C GLY A 49 -4.56 8.54 7.54
N SER A 50 -3.23 8.54 7.48
CA SER A 50 -2.40 9.63 8.01
C SER A 50 -2.62 10.94 7.23
N GLY A 51 -2.80 10.83 5.92
CA GLY A 51 -3.17 11.95 5.04
C GLY A 51 -4.54 12.51 5.38
N ALA A 52 -5.56 11.66 5.53
CA ALA A 52 -6.92 12.02 5.90
C ALA A 52 -6.96 12.75 7.24
N GLN A 53 -6.24 12.26 8.25
CA GLN A 53 -6.14 12.90 9.57
C GLN A 53 -5.53 14.30 9.48
N ASN A 54 -4.47 14.49 8.70
CA ASN A 54 -3.85 15.81 8.51
C ASN A 54 -4.72 16.76 7.66
N PHE A 55 -5.40 16.21 6.66
CA PHE A 55 -6.24 16.95 5.72
C PHE A 55 -7.53 17.44 6.39
N LEU A 56 -8.28 16.53 7.00
CA LEU A 56 -9.62 16.75 7.58
C LEU A 56 -9.60 17.11 9.07
N GLY A 57 -8.51 16.83 9.78
CA GLY A 57 -8.41 17.06 11.22
C GLY A 57 -8.41 18.55 11.58
N SER A 58 -9.07 18.88 12.69
CA SER A 58 -9.16 20.26 13.21
C SER A 58 -7.82 20.81 13.71
N SER A 59 -6.91 19.94 14.14
CA SER A 59 -5.57 20.31 14.60
C SER A 59 -4.56 20.10 13.49
N LYS A 60 -4.00 21.20 12.97
CA LYS A 60 -2.90 21.16 12.00
C LYS A 60 -1.60 20.81 12.73
N LEU A 61 -1.35 19.52 12.88
CA LEU A 61 -0.07 19.00 13.33
C LEU A 61 1.00 19.23 12.25
N ASN A 62 2.27 19.05 12.62
CA ASN A 62 3.36 19.15 11.65
C ASN A 62 3.16 18.09 10.54
N GLN A 63 2.90 18.56 9.32
CA GLN A 63 2.59 17.71 8.16
C GLN A 63 3.74 16.76 7.82
N PHE A 64 4.98 17.24 7.90
CA PHE A 64 6.18 16.43 7.67
C PHE A 64 6.22 15.25 8.64
N LEU A 65 6.04 15.48 9.94
CA LEU A 65 6.08 14.41 10.93
C LEU A 65 4.89 13.46 10.79
N THR A 66 3.66 13.99 10.71
CA THR A 66 2.45 13.16 10.76
C THR A 66 2.27 12.29 9.53
N VAL A 67 2.36 12.86 8.33
CA VAL A 67 2.14 12.13 7.08
C VAL A 67 3.28 11.17 6.84
N SER A 68 4.53 11.64 6.95
CA SER A 68 5.69 10.79 6.64
C SER A 68 5.84 9.64 7.63
N LEU A 69 5.60 9.88 8.94
CA LEU A 69 5.65 8.82 9.94
C LEU A 69 4.53 7.80 9.71
N GLY A 70 3.33 8.29 9.34
CA GLY A 70 2.21 7.44 8.96
C GLY A 70 2.57 6.50 7.80
N TRP A 71 3.12 7.03 6.71
CA TRP A 71 3.56 6.22 5.56
C TRP A 71 4.69 5.25 5.90
N GLY A 72 5.73 5.70 6.63
CA GLY A 72 6.83 4.83 7.04
C GLY A 72 6.39 3.69 7.99
N ALA A 73 5.50 4.00 8.94
CA ALA A 73 4.92 3.01 9.82
C ALA A 73 4.00 2.03 9.07
N ALA A 74 3.18 2.53 8.12
CA ALA A 74 2.32 1.70 7.29
C ALA A 74 3.11 0.65 6.51
N VAL A 75 4.24 1.04 5.89
CA VAL A 75 5.15 0.11 5.20
C VAL A 75 5.74 -0.91 6.18
N SER A 76 6.22 -0.46 7.34
CA SER A 76 6.79 -1.37 8.35
C SER A 76 5.79 -2.43 8.78
N VAL A 77 4.56 -2.01 9.09
CA VAL A 77 3.47 -2.90 9.51
C VAL A 77 3.09 -3.86 8.39
N ALA A 78 2.93 -3.37 7.15
CA ALA A 78 2.59 -4.21 6.01
C ALA A 78 3.64 -5.31 5.81
N ILE A 79 4.94 -4.97 5.83
CA ILE A 79 6.04 -5.94 5.73
C ILE A 79 6.02 -6.95 6.88
N ILE A 80 5.79 -6.52 8.12
CA ILE A 80 5.72 -7.43 9.28
C ILE A 80 4.57 -8.43 9.12
N VAL A 81 3.41 -7.96 8.66
CA VAL A 81 2.20 -8.78 8.52
C VAL A 81 2.36 -9.79 7.38
N THR A 82 2.91 -9.38 6.24
CA THR A 82 2.87 -10.19 5.01
C THR A 82 4.20 -10.84 4.65
N GLY A 83 5.32 -10.39 5.24
CA GLY A 83 6.69 -10.82 4.90
C GLY A 83 7.00 -12.30 5.18
N LYS A 84 6.17 -12.99 5.99
CA LYS A 84 6.27 -14.46 6.15
C LYS A 84 5.62 -15.23 4.99
N ALA A 85 4.65 -14.62 4.31
CA ALA A 85 3.85 -15.26 3.27
C ALA A 85 4.30 -14.84 1.86
N CYS A 86 4.87 -13.65 1.71
CA CYS A 86 5.36 -13.09 0.45
C CYS A 86 6.64 -12.27 0.64
N PRO A 87 7.34 -11.91 -0.45
CA PRO A 87 8.48 -11.00 -0.39
C PRO A 87 8.12 -9.60 0.15
N ALA A 88 6.84 -9.24 0.20
CA ALA A 88 6.33 -7.93 0.62
C ALA A 88 6.90 -6.80 -0.25
N ILE A 89 6.68 -6.92 -1.57
CA ILE A 89 7.10 -5.93 -2.56
C ILE A 89 6.24 -4.67 -2.44
N LEU A 90 4.91 -4.84 -2.45
CA LEU A 90 3.89 -3.82 -2.20
C LEU A 90 3.98 -2.57 -3.09
N ASN A 91 4.74 -2.63 -4.18
CA ASN A 91 5.08 -1.50 -5.03
C ASN A 91 5.50 -2.00 -6.43
N PRO A 92 4.75 -1.65 -7.49
CA PRO A 92 5.08 -2.05 -8.87
C PRO A 92 6.49 -1.64 -9.32
N ALA A 93 7.02 -0.50 -8.86
CA ALA A 93 8.38 -0.07 -9.21
C ALA A 93 9.44 -1.00 -8.60
N ILE A 94 9.22 -1.43 -7.35
CA ILE A 94 10.08 -2.42 -6.67
C ILE A 94 9.88 -3.81 -7.32
N ALA A 95 8.66 -4.16 -7.75
CA ALA A 95 8.40 -5.42 -8.45
C ALA A 95 9.20 -5.51 -9.75
N VAL A 96 9.20 -4.44 -10.53
CA VAL A 96 9.99 -4.33 -11.76
C VAL A 96 11.49 -4.42 -11.45
N SER A 97 12.00 -3.63 -10.49
CA SER A 97 13.43 -3.68 -10.14
C SER A 97 13.85 -5.05 -9.62
N ASN A 98 13.01 -5.69 -8.80
CA ASN A 98 13.27 -7.01 -8.25
C ASN A 98 13.29 -8.08 -9.33
N THR A 99 12.43 -7.93 -10.35
CA THR A 99 12.43 -8.81 -11.52
C THR A 99 13.72 -8.64 -12.34
N MET A 100 14.17 -7.40 -12.54
CA MET A 100 15.40 -7.12 -13.31
C MET A 100 16.66 -7.71 -12.68
N ILE A 101 16.73 -7.75 -11.35
CA ILE A 101 17.87 -8.35 -10.62
C ILE A 101 17.69 -9.86 -10.35
N GLY A 102 16.61 -10.48 -10.85
CA GLY A 102 16.35 -11.90 -10.71
C GLY A 102 15.69 -12.33 -9.39
N GLY A 103 15.23 -11.41 -8.55
CA GLY A 103 14.52 -11.68 -7.31
C GLY A 103 13.03 -12.02 -7.47
N LEU A 104 12.42 -11.66 -8.61
CA LEU A 104 11.05 -12.08 -9.00
C LEU A 104 11.08 -12.68 -10.41
N ARG A 105 10.28 -13.74 -10.64
CA ARG A 105 10.14 -14.35 -11.97
C ARG A 105 9.37 -13.40 -12.89
N TRP A 106 9.90 -13.15 -14.09
CA TRP A 106 9.25 -12.32 -15.12
C TRP A 106 7.79 -12.72 -15.41
N SER A 107 7.47 -14.01 -15.40
CA SER A 107 6.11 -14.51 -15.62
C SER A 107 5.11 -14.14 -14.52
N LEU A 108 5.59 -13.77 -13.33
CA LEU A 108 4.75 -13.40 -12.18
C LEU A 108 4.59 -11.88 -12.05
N LEU A 109 5.50 -11.10 -12.64
CA LEU A 109 5.50 -9.63 -12.55
C LEU A 109 4.13 -9.00 -12.90
N PRO A 110 3.44 -9.37 -14.00
CA PRO A 110 2.13 -8.79 -14.29
C PRO A 110 1.08 -9.09 -13.22
N ALA A 111 1.13 -10.27 -12.61
CA ALA A 111 0.19 -10.67 -11.56
C ALA A 111 0.43 -9.88 -10.26
N TYR A 112 1.69 -9.66 -9.89
CA TYR A 112 2.06 -8.82 -8.75
C TYR A 112 1.54 -7.40 -8.93
N ILE A 113 1.87 -6.75 -10.06
CA ILE A 113 1.44 -5.36 -10.33
C ILE A 113 -0.08 -5.23 -10.28
N LEU A 114 -0.79 -6.15 -10.93
CA LEU A 114 -2.26 -6.14 -10.95
C LEU A 114 -2.84 -6.28 -9.53
N LEU A 115 -2.30 -7.20 -8.73
CA LEU A 115 -2.81 -7.48 -7.39
C LEU A 115 -2.41 -6.39 -6.38
N GLU A 116 -1.27 -5.73 -6.57
CA GLU A 116 -0.91 -4.52 -5.84
C GLU A 116 -1.91 -3.39 -6.15
N PHE A 117 -2.32 -3.21 -7.41
CA PHE A 117 -3.38 -2.25 -7.77
C PHE A 117 -4.73 -2.58 -7.12
N VAL A 118 -5.12 -3.86 -7.11
CA VAL A 118 -6.33 -4.32 -6.42
C VAL A 118 -6.24 -4.04 -4.92
N GLY A 119 -5.11 -4.37 -4.28
CA GLY A 119 -4.88 -4.10 -2.87
C GLY A 119 -4.98 -2.61 -2.55
N ALA A 120 -4.37 -1.76 -3.37
CA ALA A 120 -4.42 -0.31 -3.21
C ALA A 120 -5.84 0.26 -3.36
N TYR A 121 -6.59 -0.20 -4.37
CA TYR A 121 -8.00 0.17 -4.55
C TYR A 121 -8.84 -0.21 -3.32
N LEU A 122 -8.67 -1.44 -2.81
CA LEU A 122 -9.39 -1.92 -1.63
C LEU A 122 -8.99 -1.16 -0.36
N GLY A 123 -7.72 -0.82 -0.19
CA GLY A 123 -7.21 -0.05 0.95
C GLY A 123 -7.80 1.36 0.99
N ALA A 124 -7.81 2.06 -0.15
CA ALA A 124 -8.45 3.36 -0.27
C ALA A 124 -9.97 3.28 -0.06
N GLY A 125 -10.62 2.23 -0.59
CA GLY A 125 -12.06 2.01 -0.39
C GLY A 125 -12.42 1.76 1.08
N LEU A 126 -11.60 1.00 1.79
CA LEU A 126 -11.74 0.77 3.22
C LEU A 126 -11.56 2.07 4.01
N LEU A 127 -10.56 2.89 3.66
CA LEU A 127 -10.39 4.20 4.28
C LEU A 127 -11.60 5.11 4.03
N LEU A 128 -12.09 5.17 2.79
CA LEU A 128 -13.28 5.94 2.44
C LEU A 128 -14.49 5.49 3.26
N ALA A 129 -14.65 4.18 3.50
CA ALA A 129 -15.73 3.66 4.36
C ALA A 129 -15.59 4.12 5.82
N VAL A 130 -14.36 4.12 6.37
CA VAL A 130 -14.09 4.56 7.74
C VAL A 130 -14.26 6.08 7.91
N TYR A 131 -13.79 6.87 6.96
CA TYR A 131 -13.85 8.34 6.98
C TYR A 131 -15.08 8.92 6.27
N ASN A 132 -16.04 8.07 5.89
CA ASN A 132 -17.15 8.41 4.99
C ASN A 132 -17.82 9.74 5.34
N THR A 133 -18.24 9.91 6.60
CA THR A 133 -18.91 11.14 7.05
C THR A 133 -18.06 12.39 6.84
N LYS A 134 -16.78 12.36 7.23
CA LYS A 134 -15.90 13.54 7.14
C LYS A 134 -15.52 13.88 5.70
N ILE A 135 -15.30 12.85 4.88
CA ILE A 135 -15.02 13.02 3.45
C ILE A 135 -16.25 13.55 2.73
N ALA A 136 -17.44 13.00 3.02
CA ALA A 136 -18.70 13.47 2.43
C ALA A 136 -19.03 14.91 2.85
N GLU A 137 -18.84 15.27 4.12
CA GLU A 137 -19.00 16.65 4.60
C GLU A 137 -18.07 17.63 3.84
N TYR A 138 -16.80 17.25 3.66
CA TYR A 138 -15.83 18.04 2.91
C TYR A 138 -16.26 18.18 1.44
N ALA A 139 -16.57 17.06 0.79
CA ALA A 139 -16.98 17.04 -0.61
C ALA A 139 -18.28 17.83 -0.85
N MET A 140 -19.26 17.76 0.06
CA MET A 140 -20.48 18.57 -0.02
C MET A 140 -20.18 20.07 0.06
N LYS A 141 -19.21 20.46 0.91
CA LYS A 141 -18.86 21.86 1.13
C LYS A 141 -18.01 22.45 0.00
N TYR A 142 -17.08 21.69 -0.55
CA TYR A 142 -16.06 22.19 -1.48
C TYR A 142 -16.20 21.66 -2.92
N ASP A 143 -16.82 20.50 -3.10
CA ASP A 143 -16.84 19.76 -4.38
C ASP A 143 -18.26 19.42 -4.87
N GLY A 144 -19.29 20.07 -4.34
CA GLY A 144 -20.68 19.83 -4.73
C GLY A 144 -21.15 18.39 -4.48
N GLY A 145 -20.55 17.69 -3.52
CA GLY A 145 -20.82 16.30 -3.19
C GLY A 145 -20.09 15.27 -4.05
N GLN A 146 -19.11 15.70 -4.86
CA GLN A 146 -18.30 14.82 -5.70
C GLN A 146 -16.91 14.56 -5.09
N TYR A 147 -16.33 13.39 -5.35
CA TYR A 147 -14.98 13.06 -4.92
C TYR A 147 -13.98 13.34 -6.05
N LEU A 148 -13.60 14.61 -6.19
CA LEU A 148 -12.73 15.07 -7.27
C LEU A 148 -11.26 14.78 -6.96
N THR A 149 -10.46 14.49 -8.00
CA THR A 149 -9.03 14.15 -7.85
C THR A 149 -8.21 15.31 -7.28
N ASN A 150 -8.48 16.55 -7.69
CA ASN A 150 -7.66 17.71 -7.32
C ASN A 150 -8.03 18.36 -5.98
N THR A 151 -9.10 17.92 -5.31
CA THR A 151 -9.56 18.45 -4.02
C THR A 151 -9.70 17.33 -2.99
N THR A 152 -10.86 16.70 -2.85
CA THR A 152 -11.08 15.53 -1.95
C THR A 152 -10.04 14.43 -2.18
N GLY A 153 -9.60 14.26 -3.43
CA GLY A 153 -8.58 13.29 -3.84
C GLY A 153 -7.21 13.53 -3.23
N GLY A 154 -6.90 14.72 -2.69
CA GLY A 154 -5.64 14.99 -2.00
C GLY A 154 -5.40 14.13 -0.75
N ILE A 155 -6.43 13.42 -0.26
CA ILE A 155 -6.32 12.39 0.78
C ILE A 155 -5.68 11.09 0.24
N PHE A 156 -6.00 10.76 -1.02
CA PHE A 156 -5.79 9.43 -1.60
C PHE A 156 -4.66 9.40 -2.62
N VAL A 157 -4.52 10.46 -3.42
CA VAL A 157 -3.65 10.47 -4.60
C VAL A 157 -2.59 11.56 -4.51
N ALA A 158 -1.50 11.37 -5.24
CA ALA A 158 -0.46 12.37 -5.37
C ALA A 158 -0.94 13.57 -6.19
N ALA A 159 -0.69 14.77 -5.66
CA ALA A 159 -0.92 16.01 -6.38
C ALA A 159 0.34 16.43 -7.17
N LYS A 160 0.11 17.02 -8.34
CA LYS A 160 1.16 17.63 -9.16
C LYS A 160 1.37 19.07 -8.69
N GLY A 161 2.45 19.31 -7.94
CA GLY A 161 2.84 20.65 -7.46
C GLY A 161 3.74 21.44 -8.41
N SER A 162 4.18 20.82 -9.50
CA SER A 162 5.17 21.38 -10.44
C SER A 162 4.79 21.11 -11.91
N SER A 163 5.61 21.56 -12.87
CA SER A 163 5.40 21.21 -14.28
C SER A 163 5.53 19.70 -14.51
N LEU A 164 4.91 19.16 -15.57
CA LEU A 164 4.92 17.72 -15.82
C LEU A 164 6.35 17.15 -15.90
N GLY A 165 7.27 17.85 -16.57
CA GLY A 165 8.66 17.41 -16.70
C GLY A 165 9.39 17.36 -15.35
N VAL A 166 9.16 18.35 -14.48
CA VAL A 166 9.75 18.37 -13.13
C VAL A 166 9.16 17.25 -12.27
N ALA A 167 7.84 17.05 -12.29
CA ALA A 167 7.19 15.98 -11.54
C ALA A 167 7.65 14.59 -12.00
N VAL A 168 7.84 14.37 -13.31
CA VAL A 168 8.36 13.10 -13.83
C VAL A 168 9.80 12.88 -13.37
N MET A 169 10.67 13.89 -13.48
CA MET A 169 12.06 13.78 -13.03
C MET A 169 12.15 13.51 -11.52
N ASP A 170 11.36 14.24 -10.73
CA ASP A 170 11.23 14.05 -9.29
C ASP A 170 10.86 12.59 -8.97
N GLN A 171 9.81 12.05 -9.59
CA GLN A 171 9.38 10.68 -9.34
C GLN A 171 10.39 9.64 -9.80
N ILE A 172 11.11 9.85 -10.90
CA ILE A 172 12.19 8.94 -11.33
C ILE A 172 13.31 8.91 -10.30
N VAL A 173 13.85 10.07 -9.92
CA VAL A 173 15.02 10.17 -9.03
C VAL A 173 14.67 9.68 -7.63
N THR A 174 13.55 10.13 -7.07
CA THR A 174 13.15 9.79 -5.70
C THR A 174 12.78 8.31 -5.57
N THR A 175 12.10 7.73 -6.56
CA THR A 175 11.83 6.28 -6.57
C THR A 175 13.11 5.47 -6.74
N ALA A 176 14.07 5.91 -7.57
CA ALA A 176 15.35 5.23 -7.71
C ALA A 176 16.15 5.21 -6.39
N ILE A 177 16.20 6.33 -5.66
CA ILE A 177 16.85 6.42 -4.34
C ILE A 177 16.12 5.56 -3.31
N LEU A 178 14.79 5.55 -3.32
CA LEU A 178 13.98 4.66 -2.46
C LEU A 178 14.32 3.19 -2.70
N VAL A 179 14.28 2.74 -3.96
CA VAL A 179 14.61 1.35 -4.34
C VAL A 179 16.03 0.99 -3.94
N PHE A 180 16.99 1.89 -4.18
CA PHE A 180 18.38 1.71 -3.77
C PHE A 180 18.51 1.56 -2.24
N GLY A 181 17.85 2.43 -1.47
CA GLY A 181 17.85 2.36 -0.01
C GLY A 181 17.25 1.06 0.52
N ILE A 182 16.13 0.62 -0.06
CA ILE A 182 15.49 -0.66 0.30
C ILE A 182 16.42 -1.83 0.01
N TYR A 183 17.09 -1.87 -1.14
CA TYR A 183 18.06 -2.92 -1.44
C TYR A 183 19.30 -2.86 -0.56
N ALA A 184 19.80 -1.66 -0.24
CA ALA A 184 20.91 -1.53 0.69
C ALA A 184 20.59 -2.14 2.06
N ILE A 185 19.32 -2.11 2.49
CA ILE A 185 18.85 -2.69 3.76
C ILE A 185 18.50 -4.18 3.65
N THR A 186 17.96 -4.63 2.52
CA THR A 186 17.45 -6.01 2.36
C THR A 186 18.50 -6.96 1.81
N GLU A 187 19.55 -6.45 1.16
CA GLU A 187 20.63 -7.25 0.59
C GLU A 187 21.71 -7.58 1.61
N ASP A 188 21.85 -8.86 1.96
CA ASP A 188 22.82 -9.32 2.96
C ASP A 188 24.17 -9.74 2.35
N ARG A 189 24.34 -9.67 1.03
CA ARG A 189 25.58 -10.07 0.34
C ARG A 189 26.85 -9.38 0.85
N LEU A 190 26.76 -8.11 1.30
CA LEU A 190 27.90 -7.34 1.80
C LEU A 190 28.01 -7.37 3.33
N VAL A 191 26.88 -7.13 4.02
CA VAL A 191 26.80 -7.08 5.48
C VAL A 191 25.48 -7.73 5.88
N LYS A 192 25.57 -8.73 6.75
CA LYS A 192 24.41 -9.43 7.31
C LYS A 192 23.67 -8.49 8.27
N LYS A 193 22.40 -8.22 7.98
CA LYS A 193 21.56 -7.33 8.77
C LYS A 193 20.60 -8.14 9.65
N SER A 194 20.07 -7.50 10.68
CA SER A 194 19.09 -8.15 11.57
C SER A 194 17.73 -8.21 10.87
N PRO A 195 17.18 -9.42 10.61
CA PRO A 195 15.88 -9.55 9.94
C PRO A 195 14.73 -8.94 10.76
N TYR A 196 14.92 -8.81 12.08
CA TYR A 196 13.93 -8.17 12.96
C TYR A 196 13.90 -6.65 12.82
N ALA A 197 15.02 -6.03 12.43
CA ALA A 197 15.11 -4.59 12.24
C ALA A 197 14.72 -4.17 10.82
N THR A 198 14.90 -5.04 9.83
CA THR A 198 14.64 -4.77 8.40
C THR A 198 13.33 -4.03 8.14
N PRO A 199 12.15 -4.46 8.66
CA PRO A 199 10.89 -3.78 8.36
C PRO A 199 10.87 -2.33 8.85
N ALA A 200 11.37 -2.08 10.07
CA ALA A 200 11.40 -0.75 10.67
C ALA A 200 12.35 0.19 9.90
N VAL A 201 13.51 -0.31 9.47
CA VAL A 201 14.48 0.49 8.72
C VAL A 201 13.97 0.78 7.31
N VAL A 202 13.30 -0.18 6.65
CA VAL A 202 12.62 0.07 5.37
C VAL A 202 11.53 1.14 5.52
N GLY A 203 10.73 1.07 6.58
CA GLY A 203 9.78 2.14 6.92
C GLY A 203 10.45 3.50 7.14
N MET A 204 11.64 3.53 7.74
CA MET A 204 12.40 4.77 7.92
C MET A 204 12.85 5.38 6.58
N VAL A 205 13.23 4.56 5.59
CA VAL A 205 13.53 5.07 4.24
C VAL A 205 12.30 5.71 3.61
N VAL A 206 11.13 5.08 3.76
CA VAL A 206 9.86 5.62 3.25
C VAL A 206 9.47 6.90 3.98
N TYR A 207 9.63 6.95 5.30
CA TYR A 207 9.46 8.15 6.11
C TYR A 207 10.30 9.32 5.55
N LEU A 208 11.59 9.09 5.30
CA LEU A 208 12.45 10.13 4.74
C LEU A 208 11.98 10.54 3.35
N ALA A 209 11.71 9.58 2.46
CA ALA A 209 11.31 9.86 1.08
C ALA A 209 9.99 10.64 0.98
N VAL A 210 8.99 10.29 1.81
CA VAL A 210 7.72 11.04 1.88
C VAL A 210 7.97 12.43 2.47
N GLY A 211 8.72 12.54 3.57
CA GLY A 211 8.95 13.82 4.23
C GLY A 211 9.69 14.83 3.38
N THR A 212 10.68 14.42 2.59
CA THR A 212 11.58 15.37 1.93
C THR A 212 11.16 15.75 0.50
N TYR A 213 10.37 14.92 -0.20
CA TYR A 213 10.11 15.11 -1.64
C TYR A 213 8.64 15.34 -2.01
N THR A 214 7.78 15.67 -1.03
CA THR A 214 6.35 15.88 -1.27
C THR A 214 6.05 17.15 -2.10
N ALA A 215 6.91 18.18 -2.08
CA ALA A 215 6.58 19.49 -2.65
C ALA A 215 6.37 19.49 -4.19
N ASN A 216 7.14 18.70 -4.95
CA ASN A 216 7.07 18.73 -6.41
C ASN A 216 5.97 17.83 -6.98
N ALA A 217 5.80 16.63 -6.43
CA ALA A 217 4.91 15.59 -6.95
C ALA A 217 4.34 14.66 -5.85
N SER A 218 4.24 15.15 -4.61
CA SER A 218 3.64 14.46 -3.46
C SER A 218 4.26 13.10 -3.10
N SER A 219 5.53 12.86 -3.45
CA SER A 219 6.24 11.60 -3.16
C SER A 219 5.40 10.36 -3.46
N ALA A 220 4.84 10.24 -4.68
CA ALA A 220 4.00 9.10 -5.03
C ALA A 220 4.79 7.79 -4.90
N LEU A 221 6.02 7.71 -5.44
CA LEU A 221 7.04 6.66 -5.24
C LEU A 221 6.64 5.21 -5.57
N ASN A 222 5.36 4.96 -5.80
CA ASN A 222 4.72 3.67 -5.89
C ASN A 222 3.52 3.80 -6.83
N PRO A 223 3.57 3.19 -8.03
CA PRO A 223 2.47 3.27 -8.98
C PRO A 223 1.13 2.74 -8.41
N ALA A 224 1.14 1.73 -7.53
CA ALA A 224 -0.10 1.22 -6.94
C ALA A 224 -0.72 2.19 -5.94
N ARG A 225 0.13 2.87 -5.15
CA ARG A 225 -0.27 3.90 -4.19
C ARG A 225 -0.93 5.11 -4.81
N ASP A 226 -0.82 5.30 -6.11
CA ASP A 226 -1.46 6.41 -6.82
C ASP A 226 -2.57 5.90 -7.76
N PHE A 227 -2.29 4.86 -8.55
CA PHE A 227 -3.25 4.36 -9.55
C PHE A 227 -4.49 3.70 -8.93
N GLY A 228 -4.32 2.85 -7.91
CA GLY A 228 -5.43 2.19 -7.24
C GLY A 228 -6.45 3.17 -6.64
N PRO A 229 -6.00 4.14 -5.82
CA PRO A 229 -6.90 5.17 -5.28
C PRO A 229 -7.49 6.10 -6.36
N ARG A 230 -6.78 6.40 -7.46
CA ARG A 230 -7.38 7.11 -8.61
C ARG A 230 -8.54 6.34 -9.23
N LEU A 231 -8.41 5.02 -9.40
CA LEU A 231 -9.51 4.18 -9.89
C LEU A 231 -10.71 4.19 -8.95
N LEU A 232 -10.47 4.23 -7.64
CA LEU A 232 -11.54 4.38 -6.66
C LEU A 232 -12.28 5.71 -6.85
N LEU A 233 -11.55 6.84 -6.90
CA LEU A 233 -12.17 8.15 -7.12
C LEU A 233 -12.97 8.17 -8.42
N LEU A 234 -12.42 7.62 -9.51
CA LEU A 234 -13.12 7.49 -10.79
C LEU A 234 -14.42 6.67 -10.65
N SER A 235 -14.39 5.55 -9.92
CA SER A 235 -15.57 4.70 -9.71
C SER A 235 -16.68 5.36 -8.87
N THR A 236 -16.32 6.36 -8.06
CA THR A 236 -17.25 7.12 -7.23
C THR A 236 -17.79 8.39 -7.91
N CYS A 237 -17.19 8.81 -9.05
CA CYS A 237 -17.70 9.95 -9.84
C CYS A 237 -19.06 9.56 -10.47
N LYS A 238 -20.15 10.23 -10.09
CA LYS A 238 -21.42 10.16 -10.83
C LYS A 238 -21.28 10.99 -12.12
N SER A 239 -21.22 10.31 -13.28
CA SER A 239 -21.37 10.76 -14.69
C SER A 239 -21.91 12.20 -14.91
N SER A 240 -21.49 13.05 -15.86
CA SER A 240 -20.46 13.02 -16.92
C SER A 240 -20.36 14.45 -17.51
N ARG A 241 -19.54 15.33 -16.89
CA ARG A 241 -19.12 16.61 -17.51
C ARG A 241 -17.94 17.30 -16.79
N ASN A 242 -17.67 16.97 -15.52
CA ASN A 242 -16.71 17.71 -14.68
C ASN A 242 -15.58 16.88 -14.05
N CYS A 243 -15.39 15.59 -14.38
CA CYS A 243 -14.36 14.75 -13.74
C CYS A 243 -12.90 15.09 -14.18
N ASN A 244 -12.65 16.19 -14.91
CA ASN A 244 -11.32 16.66 -15.37
C ASN A 244 -10.80 17.90 -14.63
N GLY A 245 -11.42 18.27 -13.49
CA GLY A 245 -11.06 19.43 -12.68
C GLY A 245 -9.88 19.19 -11.76
#